data_AF-A0A521FT99-F1
#
_entry.id   AF-A0A521FT99-F1
#
_cell.length_a   1.000
_cell.length_b   1.000
_cell.length_c   1.000
_cell.angle_alpha   90.00
_cell.angle_beta   90.00
_cell.angle_gamma   90.00
#
_symmetry.space_group_name_H-M   'P 1'
#
loop_
_entity.id
_entity.type
_entity.pdbx_description
1 polymer ?
#
loop_
_entity_poly.entity_id
_entity_poly.type
_entity_poly.pdbx_seq_one_letter_code
_entity_poly.pdbx_strand_id
1 'polypeptide(L)'
;MKSASAAEQLMLSVCLVIVMIGAGDPNQKMWRDILRDCLPYARCCSDMLSPIWAAADTLVNTSGRERQAAMTRLHFEIRCYLQQRAARGYDAWRAAGSGD
;
A
#
# COMPACT_ATOMS: atom_id res chain seq x y z
N MET A 1 -3.01 -8.42 19.35
CA MET A 1 -3.31 -7.12 18.70
C MET A 1 -2.09 -6.28 18.32
N LYS A 2 -0.96 -6.29 19.05
CA LYS A 2 0.25 -5.52 18.65
C LYS A 2 0.84 -5.90 17.28
N SER A 3 0.65 -7.14 16.82
CA SER A 3 1.18 -7.64 15.55
C SER A 3 0.49 -7.09 14.30
N ALA A 4 -0.82 -6.81 14.37
CA ALA A 4 -1.60 -6.34 13.21
C ALA A 4 -1.18 -4.94 12.75
N SER A 5 -0.90 -4.04 13.69
CA SER A 5 -0.43 -2.68 13.37
C SER A 5 0.98 -2.67 12.76
N ALA A 6 1.89 -3.52 13.24
CA ALA A 6 3.23 -3.62 12.68
C ALA A 6 3.21 -4.23 11.27
N ALA A 7 2.39 -5.26 11.04
CA ALA A 7 2.21 -5.86 9.73
C ALA A 7 1.58 -4.86 8.74
N GLU A 8 0.57 -4.10 9.17
CA GLU A 8 -0.07 -3.06 8.36
C GLU A 8 0.94 -1.99 7.90
N GLN A 9 1.75 -1.49 8.84
CA GLN A 9 2.78 -0.48 8.55
C GLN A 9 3.89 -1.02 7.65
N LEU A 10 4.36 -2.25 7.89
CA LEU A 10 5.36 -2.89 7.05
C LEU A 10 4.81 -3.06 5.62
N MET A 11 3.58 -3.53 5.48
CA MET A 11 2.99 -3.80 4.18
C MET A 11 2.74 -2.52 3.38
N LEU A 12 2.23 -1.47 4.04
CA LEU A 12 2.09 -0.16 3.41
C LEU A 12 3.46 0.40 2.95
N SER A 13 4.50 0.27 3.79
CA SER A 13 5.87 0.65 3.45
C SER A 13 6.39 -0.10 2.22
N VAL A 14 6.18 -1.42 2.17
CA VAL A 14 6.61 -2.25 1.04
C VAL A 14 5.87 -1.89 -0.24
N CYS A 15 4.55 -1.69 -0.17
CA CYS A 15 3.77 -1.23 -1.32
C CYS A 15 4.26 0.12 -1.86
N LEU A 16 4.59 1.07 -0.96
CA LEU A 16 5.18 2.36 -1.34
C LEU A 16 6.53 2.20 -2.02
N VAL A 17 7.41 1.35 -1.48
CA VAL A 17 8.72 1.07 -2.09
C VAL A 17 8.55 0.48 -3.49
N ILE A 18 7.69 -0.53 -3.66
CA ILE A 18 7.41 -1.14 -4.97
C ILE A 18 6.93 -0.10 -5.99
N VAL A 19 6.03 0.79 -5.55
CA VAL A 19 5.50 1.89 -6.36
C VAL A 19 6.61 2.88 -6.75
N MET A 20 7.53 3.20 -5.85
CA MET A 20 8.62 4.16 -6.09
C MET A 20 9.72 3.61 -7.01
N ILE A 21 10.15 2.36 -6.82
CA ILE A 21 11.29 1.78 -7.56
C ILE A 21 10.92 1.39 -9.00
N GLY A 22 9.63 1.20 -9.29
CA GLY A 22 9.14 0.87 -10.62
C GLY A 22 9.44 -0.57 -11.08
N ALA A 23 9.15 -0.85 -12.35
CA ALA A 23 9.14 -2.22 -12.90
C ALA A 23 10.54 -2.79 -13.20
N GLY A 24 11.53 -1.91 -13.37
CA GLY A 24 12.89 -2.28 -13.78
C GLY A 24 13.87 -2.48 -12.63
N ASP A 25 13.44 -2.30 -11.38
CA ASP A 25 14.34 -2.38 -10.23
C ASP A 25 14.75 -3.85 -9.94
N PRO A 26 16.04 -4.14 -9.77
CA PRO A 26 16.52 -5.50 -9.51
C PRO A 26 16.02 -6.06 -8.17
N ASN A 27 15.71 -5.21 -7.20
CA ASN A 27 15.19 -5.58 -5.88
C ASN A 27 13.68 -5.80 -5.89
N GLN A 28 12.99 -5.57 -7.00
CA GLN A 28 11.54 -5.71 -7.08
C GLN A 28 11.05 -7.11 -6.69
N LYS A 29 11.84 -8.15 -6.97
CA LYS A 29 11.53 -9.52 -6.53
C LYS A 29 11.53 -9.64 -5.00
N MET A 30 12.57 -9.13 -4.34
CA MET A 30 12.70 -9.14 -2.88
C MET A 30 11.50 -8.44 -2.22
N TRP A 31 11.11 -7.26 -2.71
CA TRP A 31 9.98 -6.53 -2.17
C TRP A 31 8.64 -7.26 -2.36
N ARG A 32 8.44 -7.95 -3.49
CA ARG A 32 7.25 -8.80 -3.68
C ARG A 32 7.23 -10.01 -2.76
N ASP A 33 8.38 -10.60 -2.47
CA ASP A 33 8.46 -11.75 -1.56
C ASP A 33 8.11 -11.31 -0.13
N ILE A 34 8.64 -10.17 0.33
CA ILE A 34 8.24 -9.56 1.61
C ILE A 34 6.73 -9.26 1.63
N LEU A 35 6.18 -8.71 0.53
CA LEU A 35 4.75 -8.44 0.42
C LEU A 35 3.90 -9.71 0.52
N ARG A 36 4.34 -10.81 -0.11
CA ARG A 36 3.68 -12.11 -0.04
C ARG A 36 3.63 -12.65 1.39
N ASP A 37 4.70 -12.49 2.15
CA ASP A 37 4.76 -12.92 3.55
C ASP A 37 3.87 -12.09 4.47
N CYS A 38 3.63 -10.82 4.11
CA CYS A 38 2.78 -9.91 4.89
C CYS A 38 1.27 -10.10 4.62
N LEU A 39 0.87 -10.52 3.41
CA LEU A 39 -0.53 -10.61 2.98
C LEU A 39 -1.44 -11.48 3.88
N PRO A 40 -1.01 -12.62 4.45
CA PRO A 40 -1.85 -13.39 5.37
C PRO A 40 -2.31 -12.60 6.60
N TYR A 41 -1.54 -11.58 7.01
CA TYR A 41 -1.87 -10.71 8.14
C TYR A 41 -2.83 -9.57 7.77
N ALA A 42 -3.14 -9.39 6.48
CA ALA A 42 -4.03 -8.35 5.97
C ALA A 42 -5.48 -8.49 6.44
N ARG A 43 -5.92 -9.70 6.80
CA ARG A 43 -7.27 -9.97 7.32
C ARG A 43 -7.61 -9.23 8.62
N CYS A 44 -6.58 -8.71 9.30
CA CYS A 44 -6.72 -7.96 10.54
C CYS A 44 -6.54 -6.44 10.36
N CYS A 45 -6.34 -5.98 9.12
CA CYS A 45 -5.99 -4.58 8.82
C CYS A 45 -7.25 -3.74 8.56
N SER A 46 -7.08 -2.42 8.65
CA SER A 46 -8.15 -1.43 8.43
C SER A 46 -8.85 -1.59 7.06
N ASP A 47 -10.18 -1.43 7.03
CA ASP A 47 -11.00 -1.45 5.81
C ASP A 47 -10.54 -0.41 4.77
N MET A 48 -9.95 0.71 5.22
CA MET A 48 -9.41 1.74 4.32
C MET A 48 -8.27 1.22 3.43
N LEU A 49 -7.57 0.16 3.87
CA LEU A 49 -6.45 -0.42 3.13
C LEU A 49 -6.87 -1.64 2.30
N SER A 50 -8.13 -2.09 2.41
CA SER A 50 -8.66 -3.22 1.64
C SER A 50 -8.39 -3.12 0.13
N PRO A 51 -8.52 -1.95 -0.53
CA PRO A 51 -8.19 -1.82 -1.96
C PRO A 51 -6.70 -2.06 -2.26
N ILE A 52 -5.81 -1.57 -1.38
CA ILE A 52 -4.36 -1.82 -1.49
C ILE A 52 -4.06 -3.30 -1.31
N TRP A 53 -4.78 -3.98 -0.41
CA TRP A 53 -4.59 -5.41 -0.14
C TRP A 53 -4.96 -6.27 -1.34
N ALA A 54 -6.10 -6.00 -1.96
CA ALA A 54 -6.51 -6.70 -3.17
C ALA A 54 -5.52 -6.48 -4.33
N ALA A 55 -5.01 -5.25 -4.48
CA ALA A 55 -4.01 -4.93 -5.50
C ALA A 55 -2.66 -5.62 -5.23
N ALA A 56 -2.22 -5.65 -3.97
CA ALA A 56 -1.01 -6.34 -3.54
C ALA A 56 -1.11 -7.85 -3.76
N ASP A 57 -2.23 -8.47 -3.41
CA ASP A 57 -2.49 -9.89 -3.63
C ASP A 57 -2.44 -10.24 -5.14
N THR A 58 -3.10 -9.43 -5.96
CA THR A 58 -3.04 -9.57 -7.42
C THR A 58 -1.59 -9.48 -7.94
N LEU A 59 -0.79 -8.55 -7.42
CA LEU A 59 0.60 -8.36 -7.85
C LEU A 59 1.51 -9.55 -7.48
N VAL A 60 1.37 -10.12 -6.28
CA VAL A 60 2.24 -11.24 -5.85
C VAL A 60 1.90 -12.56 -6.54
N ASN A 61 0.65 -12.70 -7.00
CA ASN A 61 0.12 -13.90 -7.65
C ASN A 61 0.19 -13.83 -9.18
N THR A 62 0.50 -12.68 -9.78
CA THR A 62 0.63 -12.52 -11.23
C THR A 62 2.07 -12.62 -11.74
N SER A 63 2.19 -13.04 -12.99
CA SER A 63 3.48 -13.19 -13.67
C SER A 63 3.45 -12.65 -15.11
N GLY A 64 4.63 -12.47 -15.70
CA GLY A 64 4.76 -12.02 -17.08
C GLY A 64 4.06 -10.68 -17.34
N ARG A 65 3.27 -10.64 -18.42
CA ARG A 65 2.59 -9.43 -18.91
C ARG A 65 1.52 -8.89 -17.94
N GLU A 66 0.87 -9.77 -17.19
CA GLU A 66 -0.19 -9.39 -16.24
C GLU A 66 0.36 -8.63 -15.04
N ARG A 67 1.64 -8.85 -14.71
CA ARG A 67 2.31 -8.16 -13.60
C ARG A 67 2.36 -6.65 -13.80
N GLN A 68 2.49 -6.18 -15.04
CA GLN A 68 2.51 -4.75 -15.32
C GLN A 68 1.17 -4.10 -15.01
N ALA A 69 0.06 -4.78 -15.36
CA ALA A 69 -1.28 -4.31 -15.04
C ALA A 69 -1.52 -4.33 -13.52
N ALA A 70 -1.08 -5.39 -12.83
CA ALA A 70 -1.17 -5.49 -11.37
C ALA A 70 -0.36 -4.39 -10.67
N MET A 71 0.83 -4.06 -11.18
CA MET A 71 1.63 -2.92 -10.72
C MET A 71 0.90 -1.59 -10.91
N THR A 72 0.34 -1.34 -12.10
CA THR A 72 -0.44 -0.13 -12.37
C THR A 72 -1.62 -0.01 -11.40
N ARG A 73 -2.30 -1.12 -11.09
CA ARG A 73 -3.37 -1.14 -10.11
C ARG A 73 -2.87 -0.79 -8.70
N LEU A 74 -1.77 -1.40 -8.25
CA LEU A 74 -1.19 -1.07 -6.94
C LEU A 74 -0.79 0.41 -6.86
N HIS A 75 -0.21 0.96 -7.93
CA HIS A 75 0.14 2.37 -8.06
C HIS A 75 -1.08 3.28 -7.86
N PHE A 76 -2.18 2.96 -8.53
CA PHE A 76 -3.43 3.70 -8.44
C PHE A 76 -3.97 3.71 -7.00
N GLU A 77 -4.03 2.55 -6.36
CA GLU A 77 -4.60 2.43 -5.00
C GLU A 77 -3.77 3.17 -3.95
N ILE A 78 -2.44 3.06 -4.03
CA ILE A 78 -1.52 3.79 -3.15
C ILE A 78 -1.69 5.30 -3.33
N ARG A 79 -1.83 5.76 -4.59
CA ARG A 79 -2.09 7.18 -4.87
C ARG A 79 -3.40 7.65 -4.26
N CYS A 80 -4.49 6.89 -4.44
CA CYS A 80 -5.79 7.22 -3.86
C CYS A 80 -5.74 7.29 -2.33
N TYR A 81 -5.10 6.32 -1.69
CA TYR A 81 -4.89 6.32 -0.24
C TYR A 81 -4.13 7.56 0.25
N LEU A 82 -3.01 7.89 -0.40
CA LEU A 82 -2.21 9.06 -0.03
C LEU A 82 -2.98 10.38 -0.23
N GLN A 83 -3.75 10.51 -1.31
CA GLN A 83 -4.60 11.67 -1.56
C GLN A 83 -5.66 11.84 -0.47
N GLN A 84 -6.37 10.76 -0.11
CA GLN A 84 -7.36 10.80 0.97
C GLN A 84 -6.74 11.07 2.34
N ARG A 85 -5.56 10.52 2.60
CA ARG A 85 -4.81 10.78 3.83
C ARG A 85 -4.36 12.24 3.91
N ALA A 86 -3.85 12.79 2.82
CA ALA A 86 -3.43 14.18 2.73
C ALA A 86 -4.61 15.15 2.91
N ALA A 87 -5.74 14.90 2.24
CA ALA A 87 -6.95 15.70 2.37
C ALA A 87 -7.44 15.75 3.83
N ARG A 88 -7.56 14.59 4.49
CA ARG A 88 -7.94 14.51 5.91
C ARG A 88 -6.95 15.22 6.82
N GLY A 89 -5.65 15.09 6.56
CA GLY A 89 -4.62 15.80 7.31
C GLY A 89 -4.71 17.31 7.16
N TYR A 90 -4.97 17.79 5.94
CA TYR A 90 -5.17 19.20 5.66
C TYR A 90 -6.42 19.76 6.33
N ASP A 91 -7.55 19.04 6.26
CA ASP A 91 -8.79 19.44 6.92
C ASP A 91 -8.63 19.52 8.44
N ALA A 92 -7.94 18.54 9.04
CA ALA A 92 -7.64 18.55 10.47
C ALA A 92 -6.72 19.72 10.86
N TRP A 93 -5.68 19.99 10.07
CA TRP A 93 -4.79 21.13 10.28
C TRP A 93 -5.55 22.47 10.17
N ARG A 94 -6.43 22.62 9.18
CA ARG A 94 -7.29 23.81 9.05
C ARG A 94 -8.24 23.96 10.24
N ALA A 95 -8.89 22.89 10.67
CA ALA A 95 -9.78 22.94 11.83
C ALA A 95 -9.05 23.34 13.12
N ALA A 96 -7.82 22.87 13.31
CA ALA A 96 -6.98 23.24 14.45
C ALA A 96 -6.51 24.70 14.40
N GLY A 97 -6.25 25.24 13.21
CA GLY A 97 -5.82 26.64 13.02
C GLY A 97 -6.96 27.67 12.89
N SER A 98 -8.22 27.23 12.90
CA SER A 98 -9.40 28.12 12.84
C SER A 98 -10.02 28.39 14.22
N GLY A 99 -9.32 27.98 15.29
CA GLY A 99 -9.78 28.09 16.68
C GLY A 99 -9.23 29.29 17.46
N ASP A 100 -8.56 30.23 16.80
CA ASP A 100 -8.10 31.52 17.38
C ASP A 100 -9.01 32.68 16.94
#